data_AF-A0A8S3V8H2-F1
#
_entry.id   AF-A0A8S3V8H2-F1
#
_cell.length_a   1.000
_cell.length_b   1.000
_cell.length_c   1.000
_cell.angle_alpha   90.00
_cell.angle_beta   90.00
_cell.angle_gamma   90.00
#
_symmetry.space_group_name_H-M   'P 1'
#
loop_
_entity.id
_entity.type
_entity.pdbx_description
1 polymer ?
#
loop_
_entity_poly.entity_id
_entity_poly.type
_entity_poly.pdbx_seq_one_letter_code
_entity_poly.pdbx_strand_id
1 'polypeptide(L)'
;MAKAQSVPEPIRVVLIGRTGCGKSALGNTLLGCKTFNSYPAGESVTMACEQGTRDLPSGIKITVVDTPGILDTKNRGVALDITKCISLLSPGPHAFIIVLQPNRAVEAERRVIKDLTELFGNDKFLAYTLIVMVRRNEMRDIDGDLIDIHEFMNTMANDDVKSLYTQCGKRVIAVENLASSTEKTLCTGNH
;
A
#
# COMPACT_ATOMS: atom_id res chain seq x y z
N MET A 1 11.13 18.25 -38.74
CA MET A 1 11.73 17.59 -37.57
C MET A 1 10.60 16.98 -36.74
N ALA A 2 10.58 15.66 -36.56
CA ALA A 2 9.57 15.02 -35.73
C ALA A 2 9.83 15.38 -34.26
N LYS A 3 8.78 15.86 -33.56
CA LYS A 3 8.83 16.07 -32.11
C LYS A 3 9.09 14.70 -31.47
N ALA A 4 10.19 14.54 -30.73
CA ALA A 4 10.36 13.37 -29.89
C ALA A 4 9.20 13.34 -28.89
N GLN A 5 8.32 12.33 -29.00
CA GLN A 5 7.34 12.08 -27.95
C GLN A 5 8.11 11.61 -26.71
N SER A 6 8.05 12.39 -25.64
CA SER A 6 8.60 11.98 -24.35
C SER A 6 7.87 10.73 -23.89
N VAL A 7 8.60 9.63 -23.70
CA VAL A 7 8.05 8.41 -23.10
C VAL A 7 7.54 8.77 -21.70
N PRO A 8 6.28 8.46 -21.35
CA PRO A 8 5.75 8.77 -20.02
C PRO A 8 6.58 8.10 -18.92
N GLU A 9 6.87 8.82 -17.84
CA GLU A 9 7.67 8.27 -16.74
C GLU A 9 6.92 7.13 -16.04
N PRO A 10 7.57 5.98 -15.78
CA PRO A 10 6.93 4.87 -15.07
C PRO A 10 6.65 5.24 -13.62
N ILE A 11 5.67 4.57 -13.00
CA ILE A 11 5.33 4.69 -11.57
C ILE A 11 5.71 3.37 -10.88
N ARG A 12 6.26 3.45 -9.66
CA ARG A 12 6.78 2.32 -8.89
C ARG A 12 6.32 2.47 -7.45
N VAL A 13 5.57 1.51 -6.94
CA VAL A 13 4.89 1.61 -5.65
C VAL A 13 5.17 0.37 -4.80
N VAL A 14 5.36 0.58 -3.50
CA VAL A 14 5.52 -0.50 -2.52
C VAL A 14 4.35 -0.46 -1.55
N LEU A 15 3.70 -1.61 -1.34
CA LEU A 15 2.60 -1.75 -0.39
C LEU A 15 3.10 -2.29 0.95
N ILE A 16 2.83 -1.59 2.04
CA ILE A 16 3.27 -1.94 3.40
C ILE A 16 2.05 -2.05 4.31
N GLY A 17 2.04 -3.01 5.24
CA GLY A 17 0.92 -3.21 6.15
C GLY A 17 0.85 -4.64 6.69
N ARG A 18 0.04 -4.83 7.74
CA ARG A 18 -0.10 -6.13 8.41
C ARG A 18 -0.59 -7.25 7.49
N THR A 19 -0.36 -8.48 7.93
CA THR A 19 -0.97 -9.66 7.29
C THR A 19 -2.49 -9.54 7.31
N GLY A 20 -3.13 -9.83 6.16
CA GLY A 20 -4.58 -9.75 6.03
C GLY A 20 -5.17 -8.33 5.99
N CYS A 21 -4.36 -7.26 5.97
CA CYS A 21 -4.93 -5.90 5.80
C CYS A 21 -5.44 -5.62 4.38
N GLY A 22 -5.15 -6.48 3.40
CA GLY A 22 -5.63 -6.33 2.03
C GLY A 22 -4.63 -5.67 1.07
N LYS A 23 -3.32 -5.75 1.34
CA LYS A 23 -2.26 -5.27 0.43
C LYS A 23 -2.37 -5.89 -0.96
N SER A 24 -2.38 -7.22 -1.06
CA SER A 24 -2.47 -7.94 -2.34
C SER A 24 -3.75 -7.59 -3.11
N ALA A 25 -4.88 -7.43 -2.39
CA ALA A 25 -6.13 -6.98 -2.99
C ALA A 25 -6.03 -5.53 -3.52
N LEU A 26 -5.43 -4.62 -2.75
CA LEU A 26 -5.16 -3.25 -3.21
C LEU A 26 -4.22 -3.24 -4.41
N GLY A 27 -3.18 -4.08 -4.42
CA GLY A 27 -2.26 -4.22 -5.54
C GLY A 27 -2.97 -4.68 -6.81
N ASN A 28 -3.89 -5.64 -6.69
CA ASN A 28 -4.74 -6.07 -7.79
C ASN A 28 -5.67 -4.94 -8.28
N THR A 29 -6.22 -4.14 -7.37
CA THR A 29 -7.02 -2.95 -7.72
C THR A 29 -6.18 -1.92 -8.47
N LEU A 30 -4.97 -1.61 -8.00
CA LEU A 30 -4.05 -0.65 -8.63
C LEU A 30 -3.62 -1.11 -10.04
N LEU A 31 -3.39 -2.42 -10.20
CA LEU A 31 -3.06 -3.02 -11.49
C LEU A 31 -4.31 -3.30 -12.33
N GLY A 32 -5.52 -3.21 -11.77
CA GLY A 32 -6.78 -3.58 -12.44
C GLY A 32 -6.81 -5.00 -13.03
N CYS A 33 -6.12 -5.95 -12.39
CA CYS A 33 -6.01 -7.35 -12.80
C CYS A 33 -5.61 -8.22 -11.59
N LYS A 34 -5.89 -9.52 -11.64
CA LYS A 34 -5.50 -10.47 -10.57
C LYS A 34 -4.04 -10.91 -10.75
N THR A 35 -3.10 -10.14 -10.22
CA THR A 35 -1.66 -10.44 -10.24
C THR A 35 -1.19 -11.12 -8.95
N PHE A 36 -1.63 -10.61 -7.80
CA PHE A 36 -1.26 -11.12 -6.48
C PHE A 36 -2.32 -12.07 -5.94
N ASN A 37 -1.89 -13.12 -5.24
CA ASN A 37 -2.80 -14.05 -4.59
C ASN A 37 -3.47 -13.39 -3.36
N SER A 38 -4.69 -12.89 -3.52
CA SER A 38 -5.47 -12.28 -2.43
C SER A 38 -6.57 -13.23 -1.96
N TYR A 39 -6.30 -14.07 -0.96
CA TYR A 39 -7.32 -14.89 -0.29
C TYR A 39 -7.64 -14.33 1.12
N PRO A 40 -8.91 -14.40 1.57
CA PRO A 40 -9.28 -14.10 2.95
C PRO A 40 -8.88 -15.28 3.86
N ALA A 41 -7.59 -15.63 3.90
CA ALA A 41 -7.06 -16.60 4.84
C ALA A 41 -6.43 -15.84 6.03
N GLY A 42 -6.61 -16.36 7.26
CA GLY A 42 -5.99 -15.82 8.47
C GLY A 42 -4.47 -16.02 8.53
N GLU A 43 -3.89 -16.74 7.57
CA GLU A 43 -2.47 -17.00 7.43
C GLU A 43 -1.87 -16.17 6.27
N SER A 44 -0.59 -15.81 6.41
CA SER A 44 0.11 -15.02 5.39
C SER A 44 0.25 -15.84 4.11
N VAL A 45 -0.54 -15.52 3.09
CA VAL A 45 -0.39 -16.11 1.75
C VAL A 45 0.91 -15.65 1.10
N THR A 46 1.31 -14.40 1.34
CA THR A 46 2.53 -13.79 0.81
C THR A 46 3.68 -14.00 1.81
N MET A 47 4.60 -14.91 1.50
CA MET A 47 5.82 -15.14 2.30
C MET A 47 7.07 -14.45 1.71
N ALA A 48 6.99 -13.96 0.48
CA ALA A 48 8.06 -13.27 -0.24
C ALA A 48 7.47 -12.06 -0.99
N CYS A 49 8.32 -11.14 -1.44
CA CYS A 49 7.88 -9.99 -2.24
C CYS A 49 7.31 -10.47 -3.58
N GLU A 50 6.15 -9.97 -3.98
CA GLU A 50 5.59 -10.21 -5.31
C GLU A 50 5.57 -8.90 -6.10
N GLN A 51 5.91 -8.94 -7.38
CA GLN A 51 5.91 -7.77 -8.26
C GLN A 51 4.94 -7.95 -9.43
N GLY A 52 4.09 -6.95 -9.63
CA GLY A 52 3.16 -6.87 -10.75
C GLY A 52 3.35 -5.58 -11.54
N THR A 53 3.19 -5.64 -12.86
CA THR A 53 3.33 -4.46 -13.74
C THR A 53 2.21 -4.41 -14.78
N ARG A 54 1.76 -3.19 -15.11
CA ARG A 54 0.77 -2.91 -16.15
C ARG A 54 1.10 -1.60 -16.87
N ASP A 55 0.86 -1.56 -18.18
CA ASP A 55 0.81 -0.31 -18.94
C ASP A 55 -0.60 0.30 -18.86
N LEU A 56 -0.69 1.54 -18.39
CA LEU A 56 -1.94 2.29 -18.32
C LEU A 56 -2.35 2.81 -19.70
N PRO A 57 -3.64 3.12 -19.95
CA PRO A 57 -4.08 3.72 -21.22
C PRO A 57 -3.36 5.03 -21.58
N SER A 58 -2.79 5.73 -20.59
CA SER A 58 -1.96 6.91 -20.78
C SER A 58 -0.55 6.62 -21.32
N GLY A 59 -0.19 5.34 -21.49
CA GLY A 59 1.17 4.91 -21.82
C GLY A 59 2.14 4.88 -20.63
N ILE A 60 1.67 5.22 -19.42
CA ILE A 60 2.46 5.14 -18.18
C ILE A 60 2.51 3.69 -17.71
N LYS A 61 3.72 3.17 -17.48
CA LYS A 61 3.91 1.86 -16.84
C LYS A 61 3.81 1.99 -15.32
N ILE A 62 2.91 1.25 -14.69
CA ILE A 62 2.82 1.12 -13.23
C ILE A 62 3.39 -0.22 -12.79
N THR A 63 4.30 -0.20 -11.83
CA THR A 63 4.84 -1.37 -11.13
C THR A 63 4.43 -1.29 -9.66
N VAL A 64 3.83 -2.36 -9.15
CA VAL A 64 3.42 -2.51 -7.75
C VAL A 64 4.19 -3.68 -7.15
N VAL A 65 4.75 -3.46 -5.97
CA VAL A 65 5.38 -4.50 -5.17
C VAL A 65 4.54 -4.75 -3.93
N ASP A 66 4.00 -5.95 -3.83
CA ASP A 66 3.34 -6.46 -2.62
C ASP A 66 4.41 -7.03 -1.70
N THR A 67 4.46 -6.56 -0.44
CA THR A 67 5.46 -7.01 0.53
C THR A 67 4.88 -8.08 1.45
N PRO A 68 5.72 -8.91 2.09
CA PRO A 68 5.29 -9.74 3.21
C PRO A 68 4.53 -8.94 4.26
N GLY A 69 3.54 -9.57 4.90
CA GLY A 69 2.74 -8.93 5.93
C GLY A 69 3.48 -8.77 7.25
N ILE A 70 3.22 -7.64 7.91
CA ILE A 70 3.69 -7.42 9.28
C ILE A 70 2.87 -8.33 10.20
N LEU A 71 3.55 -9.23 10.92
CA LEU A 71 2.93 -10.08 11.95
C LEU A 71 3.00 -9.37 13.31
N ASP A 72 1.96 -9.52 14.13
CA ASP A 72 1.90 -8.89 15.46
C ASP A 72 3.01 -9.40 16.41
N THR A 73 3.59 -10.58 16.12
CA THR A 73 4.72 -11.17 16.85
C THR A 73 6.08 -10.60 16.40
N LYS A 74 6.44 -9.40 16.91
CA LYS A 74 7.82 -8.87 17.12
C LYS A 74 8.92 -9.16 16.08
N ASN A 75 8.62 -9.39 14.80
CA ASN A 75 9.66 -9.79 13.84
C ASN A 75 10.49 -8.58 13.38
N ARG A 76 11.68 -8.43 13.97
CA ARG A 76 12.71 -7.44 13.57
C ARG A 76 13.18 -7.60 12.10
N GLY A 77 12.87 -8.73 11.45
CA GLY A 77 13.25 -9.00 10.06
C GLY A 77 12.37 -8.33 9.00
N VAL A 78 11.16 -7.87 9.35
CA VAL A 78 10.19 -7.41 8.34
C VAL A 78 10.66 -6.15 7.60
N ALA A 79 11.26 -5.19 8.30
CA ALA A 79 11.81 -4.00 7.65
C ALA A 79 12.96 -4.34 6.67
N LEU A 80 13.78 -5.35 7.01
CA LEU A 80 14.83 -5.85 6.12
C LEU A 80 14.24 -6.56 4.90
N ASP A 81 13.19 -7.36 5.07
CA ASP A 81 12.52 -8.03 3.96
C ASP A 81 11.82 -7.02 3.03
N ILE A 82 11.19 -5.98 3.60
CA ILE A 82 10.66 -4.86 2.81
C ILE A 82 11.80 -4.13 2.07
N THR A 83 12.96 -3.95 2.69
CA THR A 83 14.13 -3.34 2.04
C THR A 83 14.62 -4.17 0.85
N LYS A 84 14.60 -5.50 0.96
CA LYS A 84 14.85 -6.41 -0.19
C LYS A 84 13.78 -6.27 -1.26
N CYS A 85 12.51 -6.09 -0.90
CA CYS A 85 11.46 -5.81 -1.89
C CYS A 85 11.73 -4.49 -2.64
N ILE A 86 12.20 -3.46 -1.91
CA ILE A 86 12.48 -2.14 -2.48
C ILE A 86 13.66 -2.19 -3.46
N SER A 87 14.66 -3.05 -3.24
CA SER A 87 15.80 -3.18 -4.15
C SER A 87 15.42 -3.75 -5.53
N LEU A 88 14.23 -4.34 -5.67
CA LEU A 88 13.65 -4.74 -6.96
C LEU A 88 13.25 -3.54 -7.82
N LEU A 89 13.09 -2.35 -7.23
CA LEU A 89 12.60 -1.15 -7.89
C LEU A 89 13.74 -0.18 -8.18
N SER A 90 14.42 -0.35 -9.32
CA SER A 90 15.40 0.62 -9.81
C SER A 90 14.73 1.82 -10.50
N PRO A 91 15.20 3.07 -10.31
CA PRO A 91 16.23 3.53 -9.36
C PRO A 91 15.75 3.66 -7.90
N GLY A 92 14.45 3.52 -7.66
CA GLY A 92 13.84 3.55 -6.34
C GLY A 92 12.31 3.64 -6.45
N PRO A 93 11.54 3.40 -5.39
CA PRO A 93 10.10 3.61 -5.42
C PRO A 93 9.75 5.10 -5.59
N HIS A 94 8.64 5.36 -6.27
CA HIS A 94 8.05 6.70 -6.36
C HIS A 94 7.11 6.98 -5.18
N ALA A 95 6.49 5.95 -4.63
CA ALA A 95 5.61 6.06 -3.48
C ALA A 95 5.63 4.81 -2.61
N PHE A 96 5.42 5.03 -1.32
CA PHE A 96 5.11 3.99 -0.35
C PHE A 96 3.63 4.11 0.04
N ILE A 97 2.92 2.99 0.07
CA ILE A 97 1.53 2.95 0.49
C ILE A 97 1.42 2.14 1.78
N ILE A 98 0.96 2.79 2.85
CA ILE A 98 0.61 2.11 4.10
C ILE A 98 -0.86 1.72 4.04
N VAL A 99 -1.12 0.42 4.04
CA VAL A 99 -2.46 -0.18 3.93
C VAL A 99 -3.02 -0.45 5.32
N LEU A 100 -4.06 0.29 5.70
CA LEU A 100 -4.74 0.19 6.99
C LEU A 100 -6.20 -0.25 6.82
N GLN A 101 -6.76 -0.86 7.86
CA GLN A 101 -8.19 -1.21 7.96
C GLN A 101 -8.85 -0.40 9.09
N PRO A 102 -10.13 -0.04 8.94
CA PRO A 102 -10.94 0.43 10.05
C PRO A 102 -10.90 -0.56 11.21
N ASN A 103 -10.98 -0.04 12.44
CA ASN A 103 -11.13 -0.85 13.65
C ASN A 103 -9.97 -1.82 13.97
N ARG A 104 -8.81 -1.70 13.30
CA ARG A 104 -7.60 -2.47 13.63
C ARG A 104 -6.52 -1.58 14.26
N ALA A 105 -5.84 -2.12 15.27
CA ALA A 105 -4.68 -1.48 15.87
C ALA A 105 -3.51 -1.41 14.85
N VAL A 106 -2.72 -0.35 14.92
CA VAL A 106 -1.61 -0.08 13.99
C VAL A 106 -0.22 -0.22 14.63
N GLU A 107 -0.14 -0.83 15.81
CA GLU A 107 1.12 -0.90 16.59
C GLU A 107 2.24 -1.61 15.83
N ALA A 108 1.91 -2.70 15.13
CA ALA A 108 2.86 -3.48 14.35
C ALA A 108 3.38 -2.64 13.17
N GLU A 109 2.47 -1.96 12.47
CA GLU A 109 2.76 -1.02 11.39
C GLU A 109 3.69 0.10 11.87
N ARG A 110 3.40 0.72 13.01
CA ARG A 110 4.22 1.81 13.57
C ARG A 110 5.69 1.40 13.73
N ARG A 111 5.95 0.23 14.31
CA ARG A 111 7.33 -0.24 14.54
C ARG A 111 8.07 -0.39 13.21
N VAL A 112 7.45 -1.05 12.23
CA VAL A 112 8.05 -1.22 10.91
C VAL A 112 8.21 0.10 10.18
N ILE A 113 7.25 1.02 10.27
CA ILE A 113 7.34 2.35 9.67
C ILE A 113 8.48 3.15 10.29
N LYS A 114 8.67 3.06 11.61
CA LYS A 114 9.80 3.70 12.29
C LYS A 114 11.13 3.16 11.76
N ASP A 115 11.28 1.83 11.70
CA ASP A 115 12.48 1.19 11.18
C ASP A 115 12.74 1.60 9.71
N LEU A 116 11.69 1.63 8.87
CA LEU A 116 11.80 2.08 7.48
C LEU A 116 12.11 3.58 7.37
N THR A 117 11.58 4.41 8.25
CA THR A 117 11.87 5.85 8.30
C THR A 117 13.34 6.07 8.59
N GLU A 118 13.90 5.35 9.57
CA GLU A 118 15.32 5.40 9.90
C GLU A 118 16.20 4.90 8.73
N LEU A 119 15.76 3.86 8.00
CA LEU A 119 16.49 3.30 6.85
C LEU A 119 16.42 4.16 5.58
N PHE A 120 15.29 4.80 5.29
CA PHE A 120 15.01 5.46 4.00
C PHE A 120 15.09 7.00 4.06
N GLY A 121 15.89 7.55 4.98
CA GLY A 121 16.23 8.97 5.01
C GLY A 121 15.19 9.85 5.71
N ASN A 122 14.60 9.34 6.79
CA ASN A 122 13.68 10.02 7.70
C ASN A 122 12.54 10.75 6.96
N ASP A 123 12.56 12.07 6.96
CA ASP A 123 11.53 12.92 6.35
C ASP A 123 11.29 12.62 4.88
N LYS A 124 12.33 12.16 4.15
CA LYS A 124 12.21 11.80 2.74
C LYS A 124 11.25 10.63 2.56
N PHE A 125 11.38 9.56 3.36
CA PHE A 125 10.47 8.42 3.29
C PHE A 125 9.01 8.85 3.50
N LEU A 126 8.76 9.63 4.54
CA LEU A 126 7.42 10.10 4.89
C LEU A 126 6.84 11.01 3.81
N ALA A 127 7.65 11.86 3.16
CA ALA A 127 7.24 12.73 2.07
C ALA A 127 6.68 11.98 0.85
N TYR A 128 7.19 10.78 0.55
CA TYR A 128 6.70 9.90 -0.52
C TYR A 128 5.73 8.82 -0.05
N THR A 129 5.28 8.90 1.21
CA THR A 129 4.34 7.93 1.78
C THR A 129 2.92 8.49 1.77
N LEU A 130 1.95 7.65 1.40
CA LEU A 130 0.52 7.89 1.60
C LEU A 130 -0.14 6.72 2.34
N ILE A 131 -1.26 7.01 2.99
CA ILE A 131 -2.08 6.01 3.68
C ILE A 131 -3.25 5.64 2.79
N VAL A 132 -3.49 4.33 2.64
CA VAL A 132 -4.72 3.81 2.02
C VAL A 132 -5.49 3.06 3.08
N MET A 133 -6.69 3.57 3.38
CA MET A 133 -7.65 2.90 4.22
C MET A 133 -8.56 2.03 3.36
N VAL A 134 -8.45 0.71 3.49
CA VAL A 134 -9.30 -0.24 2.76
C VAL A 134 -10.58 -0.50 3.54
N ARG A 135 -11.60 -1.08 2.89
CA ARG A 135 -12.94 -1.31 3.48
C ARG A 135 -13.61 0.00 3.88
N ARG A 136 -13.63 0.94 2.94
CA ARG A 136 -14.29 2.24 3.08
C ARG A 136 -15.72 2.10 3.62
N ASN A 137 -16.44 1.05 3.24
CA ASN A 137 -17.79 0.77 3.72
C ASN A 137 -17.90 0.50 5.24
N GLU A 138 -16.81 0.15 5.91
CA GLU A 138 -16.74 -0.03 7.37
C GLU A 138 -16.45 1.29 8.13
N MET A 139 -16.15 2.38 7.42
CA MET A 139 -15.99 3.71 8.03
C MET A 139 -17.34 4.40 8.15
N ARG A 140 -18.12 3.98 9.15
CA ARG A 140 -19.45 4.51 9.42
C ARG A 140 -19.56 5.09 10.82
N ASP A 141 -20.40 6.10 10.96
CA ASP A 141 -20.75 6.65 12.27
C ASP A 141 -21.82 5.78 12.96
N ILE A 142 -22.28 6.26 14.12
CA ILE A 142 -23.28 5.57 14.94
C ILE A 142 -24.64 5.46 14.24
N ASP A 143 -24.94 6.36 13.31
CA ASP A 143 -26.19 6.40 12.55
C ASP A 143 -26.10 5.56 11.27
N GLY A 144 -24.91 5.07 10.95
CA GLY A 144 -24.63 4.21 9.80
C GLY A 144 -24.20 4.97 8.55
N ASP A 145 -23.97 6.28 8.63
CA ASP A 145 -23.54 7.11 7.51
C ASP A 145 -22.03 7.01 7.30
N LEU A 146 -21.58 7.16 6.04
CA LEU A 146 -20.15 7.11 5.72
C LEU A 146 -19.43 8.35 6.25
N ILE A 147 -18.37 8.12 7.00
CA ILE A 147 -17.53 9.20 7.54
C ILE A 147 -16.51 9.63 6.48
N ASP A 148 -16.25 10.95 6.41
CA ASP A 148 -15.12 11.46 5.63
C ASP A 148 -13.79 10.89 6.15
N ILE A 149 -12.85 10.56 5.25
CA ILE A 149 -11.60 9.93 5.66
C ILE A 149 -10.74 10.85 6.54
N HIS A 150 -10.72 12.16 6.30
CA HIS A 150 -9.95 13.07 7.14
C HIS A 150 -10.61 13.23 8.50
N GLU A 151 -11.94 13.26 8.56
CA GLU A 151 -12.68 13.20 9.83
C GLU A 151 -12.37 11.92 10.59
N PHE A 152 -12.47 10.76 9.94
CA PHE A 152 -12.16 9.46 10.54
C PHE A 152 -10.72 9.40 11.10
N MET A 153 -9.73 9.87 10.34
CA MET A 153 -8.34 9.91 10.80
C MET A 153 -8.14 10.82 12.02
N ASN A 154 -8.92 11.91 12.14
CA ASN A 154 -8.85 12.83 13.28
C ASN A 154 -9.58 12.31 14.53
N THR A 155 -10.62 11.48 14.37
CA THR A 155 -11.42 10.91 15.47
C THR A 155 -10.84 9.62 16.06
N MET A 156 -9.88 8.98 15.38
CA MET A 156 -9.14 7.83 15.92
C MET A 156 -8.65 8.08 17.35
N ALA A 157 -8.91 7.16 18.29
CA ALA A 157 -8.40 7.29 19.66
C ALA A 157 -6.87 7.13 19.75
N ASN A 158 -6.25 6.55 18.72
CA ASN A 158 -4.84 6.22 18.70
C ASN A 158 -3.99 7.40 18.19
N ASP A 159 -3.24 8.05 19.09
CA ASP A 159 -2.33 9.16 18.76
C ASP A 159 -1.25 8.79 17.74
N ASP A 160 -0.87 7.51 17.66
CA ASP A 160 0.12 7.06 16.70
C ASP A 160 -0.41 7.11 15.26
N VAL A 161 -1.69 6.79 15.05
CA VAL A 161 -2.35 6.92 13.74
C VAL A 161 -2.38 8.39 13.31
N LYS A 162 -2.73 9.30 14.23
CA LYS A 162 -2.76 10.74 13.96
C LYS A 162 -1.39 11.31 13.64
N SER A 163 -0.38 10.87 14.39
CA SER A 163 1.01 11.26 14.18
C SER A 163 1.49 10.82 12.79
N LEU A 164 1.28 9.55 12.44
CA LEU A 164 1.62 9.02 11.12
C LEU A 164 0.90 9.76 9.99
N TYR A 165 -0.41 9.96 10.14
CA TYR A 165 -1.22 10.72 9.19
C TYR A 165 -0.69 12.15 8.96
N THR A 166 -0.29 12.82 10.05
CA THR A 166 0.30 14.17 9.98
C THR A 166 1.68 14.15 9.31
N GLN A 167 2.53 13.18 9.67
CA GLN A 167 3.86 12.98 9.09
C GLN A 167 3.80 12.67 7.59
N CYS A 168 2.80 11.91 7.16
CA CYS A 168 2.48 11.69 5.75
C CYS A 168 1.80 12.90 5.08
N GLY A 169 1.91 14.10 5.65
CA GLY A 169 1.34 15.34 5.08
C GLY A 169 -0.15 15.25 4.79
N LYS A 170 -0.88 14.47 5.59
CA LYS A 170 -2.31 14.18 5.45
C LYS A 170 -2.69 13.52 4.12
N ARG A 171 -1.75 12.85 3.44
CA ARG A 171 -2.01 12.06 2.23
C ARG A 171 -2.71 10.77 2.60
N VAL A 172 -4.03 10.74 2.51
CA VAL A 172 -4.85 9.57 2.80
C VAL A 172 -5.96 9.40 1.76
N ILE A 173 -6.27 8.16 1.41
CA ILE A 173 -7.40 7.81 0.54
C ILE A 173 -8.13 6.63 1.16
N ALA A 174 -9.46 6.64 1.11
CA ALA A 174 -10.28 5.49 1.48
C ALA A 174 -10.81 4.78 0.24
N VAL A 175 -10.60 3.46 0.17
CA VAL A 175 -10.99 2.62 -0.96
C VAL A 175 -11.85 1.45 -0.51
N GLU A 176 -12.81 1.09 -1.34
CA GLU A 176 -13.49 -0.19 -1.24
C GLU A 176 -12.77 -1.17 -2.17
N ASN A 177 -12.16 -2.22 -1.62
CA ASN A 177 -11.55 -3.27 -2.44
C ASN A 177 -12.67 -4.16 -2.95
N LEU A 178 -13.33 -3.74 -4.03
CA LEU A 178 -14.31 -4.56 -4.71
C LEU A 178 -13.57 -5.75 -5.33
N ALA A 179 -13.82 -6.94 -4.79
CA ALA A 179 -13.52 -8.16 -5.50
C ALA A 179 -14.49 -8.26 -6.68
N SER A 180 -14.18 -7.64 -7.82
CA SER A 180 -15.10 -7.72 -8.96
C SER A 180 -14.39 -7.99 -10.29
N SER A 181 -14.85 -9.09 -10.91
CA SER A 181 -15.13 -9.27 -12.34
C SER A 181 -13.98 -9.27 -13.35
N THR A 182 -13.59 -10.49 -13.74
CA THR A 182 -13.54 -11.07 -15.11
C THR A 182 -13.07 -10.30 -16.35
N GLU A 183 -12.49 -9.11 -16.30
CA GLU A 183 -11.71 -8.62 -17.44
C GLU A 183 -10.23 -9.02 -17.26
N LYS A 184 -9.85 -10.08 -17.98
CA LYS A 184 -8.45 -10.51 -18.11
C LYS A 184 -7.67 -9.43 -18.88
N THR A 185 -7.28 -8.37 -18.20
CA THR A 185 -6.18 -7.53 -18.68
C THR A 185 -4.88 -8.27 -18.40
N LEU A 186 -4.07 -8.49 -19.44
CA LEU A 186 -2.77 -9.14 -19.34
C LEU A 186 -1.82 -8.28 -18.50
N CYS A 187 -1.49 -8.77 -17.31
CA CYS A 187 -0.44 -8.23 -16.47
C CYS A 187 0.75 -9.20 -16.50
N THR A 188 1.97 -8.67 -16.45
CA THR A 188 3.17 -9.51 -16.31
C THR A 188 3.60 -9.50 -14.86
N GLY A 189 3.64 -10.67 -14.23
CA GLY A 189 4.18 -10.87 -12.88
C GLY A 189 5.40 -11.79 -12.94
N ASN A 190 6.42 -11.49 -12.14
CA ASN A 190 7.49 -12.42 -11.83
C ASN A 190 7.33 -12.83 -10.36
N HIS A 191 7.35 -14.14 -10.11
CA HIS A 191 7.35 -14.75 -8.77
C HIS A 191 8.77 -14.94 -8.26
#